data_AF-A0A3C1H318-F1
#
_entry.id   AF-A0A3C1H318-F1
#
_cell.length_a   1.000
_cell.length_b   1.000
_cell.length_c   1.000
_cell.angle_alpha   90.00
_cell.angle_beta   90.00
_cell.angle_gamma   90.00
#
_symmetry.space_group_name_H-M   'P 1'
#
loop_
_entity.id
_entity.type
_entity.pdbx_description
1 polymer ?
#
loop_
_entity_poly.entity_id
_entity_poly.type
_entity_poly.pdbx_seq_one_letter_code
_entity_poly.pdbx_strand_id
1 'polypeptide(L)'
;VIRSAVKGVYREVNALLAGTASPEIEEKYAAVKESLLLLNELREKRLAMRAKRGAPSIEAEESAFVLDENGVCTDVMPRTRGAGEELIEECMLLANEAAAKLGKSKNLPFVYRVHAEPPEEKVLRLTEALNR
;
A
#
# COMPACT_ATOMS: atom_id res chain seq x y z
N VAL A 1 13.11 -3.54 -21.58
CA VAL A 1 11.71 -3.70 -22.06
C VAL A 1 11.04 -4.75 -21.18
N ILE A 2 9.86 -4.46 -20.62
CA ILE A 2 9.10 -5.41 -19.80
C ILE A 2 7.88 -5.91 -20.58
N ARG A 3 7.46 -7.16 -20.36
CA ARG A 3 6.22 -7.74 -20.88
C ARG A 3 5.46 -8.34 -19.70
N SER A 4 4.44 -7.65 -19.22
CA SER A 4 3.65 -8.13 -18.08
C SER A 4 3.00 -9.47 -18.41
N ALA A 5 3.14 -10.45 -17.50
CA ALA A 5 2.55 -11.77 -17.66
C ALA A 5 1.05 -11.77 -17.30
N VAL A 6 0.64 -10.94 -16.34
CA VAL A 6 -0.73 -10.92 -15.81
C VAL A 6 -1.16 -9.48 -15.51
N LYS A 7 -2.40 -9.13 -15.83
CA LYS A 7 -3.06 -7.91 -15.33
C LYS A 7 -3.81 -8.25 -14.05
N GLY A 8 -3.23 -7.88 -12.91
CA GLY A 8 -3.78 -8.21 -11.60
C GLY A 8 -4.91 -7.27 -11.14
N VAL A 9 -5.83 -7.82 -10.34
CA VAL A 9 -6.87 -7.06 -9.63
C VAL A 9 -6.75 -7.31 -8.13
N TYR A 10 -6.86 -6.28 -7.29
CA TYR A 10 -6.65 -6.41 -5.85
C TYR A 10 -7.51 -7.50 -5.20
N ARG A 11 -8.81 -7.57 -5.51
CA ARG A 11 -9.70 -8.61 -4.99
C ARG A 11 -9.21 -10.03 -5.28
N GLU A 12 -8.62 -10.25 -6.45
CA GLU A 12 -8.11 -11.55 -6.89
C GLU A 12 -6.82 -11.89 -6.15
N VAL A 13 -5.91 -10.91 -6.01
CA VAL A 13 -4.69 -11.05 -5.22
C VAL A 13 -5.02 -11.31 -3.74
N ASN A 14 -6.00 -10.59 -3.19
CA ASN A 14 -6.49 -10.80 -1.83
C ASN A 14 -7.02 -12.22 -1.63
N ALA A 15 -7.82 -12.74 -2.58
CA ALA A 15 -8.32 -14.12 -2.54
C ALA A 15 -7.17 -15.15 -2.64
N LEU A 16 -6.18 -14.90 -3.51
CA LEU A 16 -4.99 -15.76 -3.64
C LEU A 16 -4.19 -15.83 -2.34
N LEU A 17 -3.93 -14.68 -1.71
CA LEU A 17 -3.18 -14.61 -0.46
C LEU A 17 -3.96 -15.20 0.72
N ALA A 18 -5.29 -15.12 0.70
CA ALA A 18 -6.17 -15.73 1.70
C ALA A 18 -6.41 -17.23 1.48
N GLY A 19 -5.96 -17.81 0.36
CA GLY A 19 -6.23 -19.20 0.01
C GLY A 19 -7.69 -19.49 -0.35
N THR A 20 -8.45 -18.47 -0.74
CA THR A 20 -9.88 -18.56 -1.11
C THR A 20 -10.15 -18.29 -2.58
N ALA A 21 -9.10 -18.20 -3.41
CA ALA A 21 -9.20 -18.00 -4.84
C ALA A 21 -9.89 -19.18 -5.54
N SER A 22 -10.66 -18.87 -6.59
CA SER A 22 -11.26 -19.90 -7.45
C SER A 22 -10.19 -20.54 -8.37
N PRO A 23 -10.44 -21.74 -8.91
CA PRO A 23 -9.52 -22.39 -9.85
C PRO A 23 -9.13 -21.52 -11.05
N GLU A 24 -10.07 -20.71 -11.57
CA GLU A 24 -9.82 -19.82 -12.70
C GLU A 24 -8.83 -18.69 -12.33
N ILE A 25 -8.94 -18.16 -11.11
CA ILE A 25 -7.99 -17.15 -10.59
C ILE A 25 -6.63 -17.80 -10.35
N GLU A 26 -6.60 -19.00 -9.78
CA GLU A 26 -5.34 -19.75 -9.57
C GLU A 26 -4.59 -19.98 -10.89
N GLU A 27 -5.31 -20.39 -11.94
CA GLU A 27 -4.72 -20.59 -13.26
C GLU A 27 -4.26 -19.29 -13.91
N LYS A 28 -5.06 -18.21 -13.84
CA LYS A 28 -4.69 -16.88 -14.33
C LYS A 28 -3.36 -16.38 -13.76
N TYR A 29 -3.08 -16.70 -12.49
CA TYR A 29 -1.90 -16.24 -11.78
C TYR A 29 -0.79 -17.28 -11.66
N ALA A 30 -0.95 -18.48 -12.24
CA ALA A 30 -0.01 -19.60 -12.10
C ALA A 30 1.45 -19.20 -12.41
N ALA A 31 1.66 -18.41 -13.47
CA ALA A 31 2.98 -17.97 -13.90
C ALA A 31 3.70 -17.02 -12.91
N VAL A 32 2.99 -16.41 -11.97
CA VAL A 32 3.52 -15.42 -11.02
C VAL A 32 3.22 -15.77 -9.56
N LYS A 33 2.57 -16.90 -9.29
CA LYS A 33 2.09 -17.29 -7.95
C LYS A 33 3.22 -17.31 -6.92
N GLU A 34 4.34 -17.95 -7.23
CA GLU A 34 5.51 -18.01 -6.33
C GLU A 34 6.07 -16.62 -6.03
N SER A 35 6.14 -15.75 -7.04
CA SER A 35 6.61 -14.37 -6.85
C SER A 35 5.65 -13.56 -5.97
N LEU A 36 4.34 -13.76 -6.09
CA LEU A 36 3.34 -13.10 -5.24
C LEU A 36 3.46 -13.54 -3.77
N LEU A 37 3.66 -14.84 -3.52
CA LEU A 37 3.87 -15.35 -2.16
C LEU A 37 5.16 -14.80 -1.54
N LEU A 38 6.24 -14.72 -2.32
CA LEU A 38 7.50 -14.13 -1.86
C LEU A 38 7.36 -12.63 -1.56
N LEU A 39 6.65 -11.89 -2.41
CA LEU A 39 6.35 -10.47 -2.17
C LEU A 39 5.46 -10.28 -0.94
N ASN A 40 4.55 -11.21 -0.65
CA ASN A 40 3.75 -11.20 0.57
C ASN A 40 4.63 -11.39 1.82
N GLU A 41 5.58 -12.32 1.79
CA GLU A 41 6.55 -12.50 2.88
C GLU A 41 7.38 -11.21 3.09
N LEU A 42 7.83 -10.59 1.99
CA LEU A 42 8.55 -9.32 2.05
C LEU A 42 7.69 -8.21 2.68
N ARG A 43 6.41 -8.11 2.29
CA ARG A 43 5.45 -7.16 2.85
C ARG A 43 5.35 -7.32 4.38
N GLU A 44 5.18 -8.54 4.86
CA GLU A 44 5.06 -8.82 6.31
C GLU A 44 6.30 -8.39 7.09
N LYS A 45 7.50 -8.73 6.58
CA LYS A 45 8.76 -8.27 7.19
C LYS A 45 8.88 -6.75 7.20
N ARG A 46 8.49 -6.10 6.10
CA ARG A 46 8.52 -4.64 5.96
C ARG A 46 7.55 -3.95 6.92
N LEU A 47 6.33 -4.45 7.06
CA LEU A 47 5.35 -3.96 8.04
C LEU A 47 5.89 -4.07 9.47
N ALA A 48 6.45 -5.22 9.84
CA ALA A 48 7.08 -5.41 11.15
C ALA A 48 8.25 -4.44 11.39
N MET A 49 9.09 -4.20 10.38
CA MET A 49 10.18 -3.23 10.45
C MET A 49 9.68 -1.78 10.61
N ARG A 50 8.53 -1.42 10.05
CA ARG A 50 7.94 -0.07 10.19
C ARG A 50 7.35 0.12 11.57
N ALA A 51 6.61 -0.87 12.08
CA ALA A 51 6.09 -0.87 13.44
C ALA A 51 7.23 -0.71 14.47
N LYS A 52 8.33 -1.45 14.31
CA LYS A 52 9.52 -1.34 15.18
C LYS A 52 10.16 0.05 15.18
N ARG A 53 10.02 0.83 14.10
CA ARG A 53 10.54 2.21 13.99
C ARG A 53 9.57 3.26 14.52
N GLY A 54 8.39 2.87 15.01
CA GLY A 54 7.35 3.80 15.44
C GLY A 54 6.72 4.57 14.28
N ALA A 55 6.69 3.98 13.07
CA ALA A 55 6.03 4.61 11.93
C ALA A 55 4.53 4.77 12.23
N PRO A 56 3.96 5.99 12.12
CA PRO A 56 2.53 6.19 12.32
C PRO A 56 1.72 5.39 11.30
N SER A 57 0.75 4.61 11.77
CA SER A 57 -0.26 3.96 10.93
C SER A 57 -1.53 4.80 10.97
N ILE A 58 -1.53 5.89 10.20
CA ILE A 58 -2.70 6.77 10.07
C ILE A 58 -3.41 6.37 8.78
N GLU A 59 -4.52 5.66 8.92
CA GLU A 59 -5.39 5.34 7.79
C GLU A 59 -6.47 6.43 7.67
N ALA A 60 -6.64 6.96 6.46
CA ALA A 60 -7.77 7.81 6.14
C ALA A 60 -8.85 6.94 5.50
N GLU A 61 -10.08 7.04 5.98
CA GLU A 61 -11.23 6.42 5.30
C GLU A 61 -11.48 7.15 3.99
N GLU A 62 -11.22 6.48 2.87
CA GLU A 62 -11.57 6.99 1.54
C GLU A 62 -12.93 6.44 1.11
N SER A 63 -13.73 7.26 0.43
CA SER A 63 -15.02 6.84 -0.13
C SER A 63 -14.87 6.32 -1.57
N ALA A 64 -15.56 5.22 -1.88
CA ALA A 64 -15.72 4.68 -3.22
C ALA A 64 -17.16 4.91 -3.69
N PHE A 65 -17.31 5.54 -4.86
CA PHE A 65 -18.62 5.77 -5.48
C PHE A 65 -19.02 4.57 -6.33
N VAL A 66 -20.23 4.07 -6.12
CA VAL A 66 -20.85 3.03 -6.95
C VAL A 66 -21.66 3.75 -8.02
N LEU A 67 -21.30 3.50 -9.28
CA LEU A 67 -21.97 4.08 -10.44
C LEU A 67 -22.80 3.02 -11.16
N ASP A 68 -23.96 3.41 -11.68
CA ASP A 68 -24.72 2.59 -12.61
C ASP A 68 -24.13 2.62 -14.04
N GLU A 69 -24.77 1.93 -14.97
CA GLU A 69 -24.38 1.86 -16.38
C GLU A 69 -24.40 3.21 -17.12
N ASN A 70 -25.13 4.19 -16.61
CA ASN A 70 -25.22 5.55 -17.16
C ASN A 70 -24.22 6.51 -16.48
N GLY A 71 -23.41 6.01 -15.54
CA GLY A 71 -22.46 6.81 -14.76
C GLY A 71 -23.11 7.60 -13.62
N VAL A 72 -24.36 7.30 -13.25
CA VAL A 72 -25.04 7.94 -12.13
C VAL A 72 -24.62 7.28 -10.82
N CYS A 73 -24.25 8.09 -9.83
CA CYS A 73 -23.89 7.60 -8.51
C CYS A 73 -25.13 7.06 -7.78
N THR A 74 -25.12 5.77 -7.49
CA THR A 74 -26.21 5.08 -6.79
C THR A 74 -25.88 4.78 -5.33
N ASP A 75 -24.59 4.74 -4.97
CA ASP A 75 -24.16 4.48 -3.59
C ASP A 75 -22.76 5.04 -3.30
N VAL A 76 -22.43 5.18 -2.01
CA VAL A 76 -21.11 5.57 -1.51
C VAL A 76 -20.70 4.61 -0.41
N MET A 77 -19.62 3.87 -0.66
CA MET A 77 -19.11 2.85 0.26
C MET A 77 -17.72 3.21 0.77
N PRO A 78 -17.34 2.80 2.00
CA PRO A 78 -15.96 2.92 2.44
C PRO A 78 -15.06 2.03 1.60
N ARG A 79 -13.91 2.56 1.19
CA ARG A 79 -12.88 1.80 0.50
C ARG A 79 -12.15 0.92 1.51
N THR A 80 -12.10 -0.38 1.26
CA THR A 80 -11.36 -1.31 2.11
C THR A 80 -9.93 -1.50 1.59
N ARG A 81 -9.00 -1.64 2.53
CA ARG A 81 -7.60 -1.94 2.28
C ARG A 81 -7.36 -3.40 2.66
N GLY A 82 -6.86 -4.19 1.71
CA GLY A 82 -6.52 -5.59 1.92
C GLY A 82 -5.03 -5.87 1.76
N ALA A 83 -4.69 -7.15 1.92
CA ALA A 83 -3.34 -7.68 1.81
C ALA A 83 -2.61 -7.30 0.50
N GLY A 84 -3.33 -7.25 -0.62
CA GLY A 84 -2.83 -6.91 -1.94
C GLY A 84 -2.56 -5.41 -2.10
N GLU A 85 -3.42 -4.56 -1.53
CA GLU A 85 -3.21 -3.12 -1.45
C GLU A 85 -1.96 -2.80 -0.61
N GLU A 86 -1.83 -3.43 0.56
CA GLU A 86 -0.64 -3.29 1.39
C GLU A 86 0.64 -3.79 0.69
N LEU A 87 0.55 -4.92 -0.03
CA LEU A 87 1.69 -5.49 -0.75
C LEU A 87 2.26 -4.52 -1.78
N ILE A 88 1.40 -3.91 -2.61
CA ILE A 88 1.88 -2.96 -3.61
C ILE A 88 2.39 -1.67 -2.97
N GLU A 89 1.77 -1.21 -1.88
CA GLU A 89 2.22 -0.05 -1.13
C GLU A 89 3.65 -0.26 -0.60
N GLU A 90 3.93 -1.43 -0.02
CA GLU A 90 5.29 -1.77 0.43
C GLU A 90 6.32 -1.78 -0.68
N CYS A 91 5.95 -2.35 -1.82
CA CYS A 91 6.84 -2.40 -2.97
C CYS A 91 7.16 -0.99 -3.45
N MET A 92 6.15 -0.11 -3.52
CA MET A 92 6.33 1.28 -3.96
C MET A 92 7.13 2.11 -2.95
N LEU A 93 6.88 1.95 -1.65
CA LEU A 93 7.66 2.60 -0.60
C LEU A 93 9.13 2.17 -0.67
N LEU A 94 9.39 0.87 -0.82
CA LEU A 94 10.74 0.35 -0.93
C LEU A 94 11.46 0.87 -2.19
N ALA A 95 10.77 0.92 -3.33
CA ALA A 95 11.31 1.47 -4.56
C ALA A 95 11.66 2.97 -4.42
N ASN A 96 10.77 3.75 -3.84
CA ASN A 96 10.99 5.18 -3.58
C ASN A 96 12.16 5.41 -2.61
N GLU A 97 12.23 4.64 -1.51
CA GLU A 97 13.36 4.66 -0.58
C GLU A 97 14.68 4.32 -1.29
N ALA A 98 14.70 3.31 -2.17
CA ALA A 98 15.88 2.90 -2.89
C ALA A 98 16.37 3.97 -3.87
N ALA A 99 15.46 4.58 -4.64
CA ALA A 99 15.78 5.67 -5.55
C ALA A 99 16.34 6.89 -4.80
N ALA A 100 15.70 7.30 -3.70
CA ALA A 100 16.15 8.42 -2.88
C ALA A 100 17.53 8.15 -2.23
N LYS A 101 17.77 6.93 -1.74
CA LYS A 101 19.07 6.51 -1.19
C LYS A 101 20.17 6.55 -2.25
N LEU A 102 19.90 6.08 -3.46
CA LEU A 102 20.85 6.13 -4.57
C LEU A 102 21.17 7.57 -4.99
N GLY A 103 20.15 8.41 -5.12
CA GLY A 103 20.33 9.84 -5.42
C GLY A 103 21.24 10.51 -4.38
N LYS A 104 20.99 10.23 -3.09
CA LYS A 104 21.77 10.79 -1.98
C LYS A 104 23.21 10.27 -1.98
N SER A 105 23.42 8.96 -2.11
CA SER A 105 24.77 8.37 -2.02
C SER A 105 25.68 8.79 -3.18
N LYS A 106 25.10 9.10 -4.34
CA LYS A 106 25.82 9.58 -5.52
C LYS A 106 25.85 11.11 -5.65
N ASN A 107 25.33 11.85 -4.67
CA ASN A 107 25.17 13.31 -4.73
C ASN A 107 24.53 13.81 -6.05
N LEU A 108 23.53 13.07 -6.53
CA LEU A 108 22.83 13.45 -7.75
C LEU A 108 21.81 14.57 -7.43
N PRO A 109 21.60 15.52 -8.35
CA PRO A 109 20.42 16.37 -8.30
C PRO A 109 19.17 15.49 -8.30
N PHE A 110 18.40 15.51 -7.22
CA PHE A 110 17.25 14.61 -7.03
C PHE A 110 16.11 15.36 -6.32
N VAL A 111 14.86 15.08 -6.73
CA VAL A 111 13.68 15.68 -6.10
C VAL A 111 13.25 14.81 -4.92
N TYR A 112 13.29 15.37 -3.72
CA TYR A 112 12.90 14.69 -2.49
C TYR A 112 11.51 15.12 -2.02
N ARG A 113 10.76 14.17 -1.47
CA ARG A 113 9.53 14.43 -0.71
C ARG A 113 9.87 14.39 0.77
N VAL A 114 9.80 15.54 1.44
CA VAL A 114 10.16 15.68 2.85
C VAL A 114 8.91 15.93 3.68
N HIS A 115 8.68 15.09 4.69
CA HIS A 115 7.65 15.29 5.70
C HIS A 115 8.33 15.80 6.97
N ALA A 116 8.09 17.06 7.33
CA ALA A 116 8.66 17.68 8.52
C ALA A 116 7.92 17.24 9.80
N GLU A 117 8.60 17.36 10.94
CA GLU A 117 7.99 17.11 12.25
C GLU A 117 6.83 18.09 12.52
N PRO A 118 5.78 17.65 13.24
CA PRO A 118 4.69 18.54 13.62
C PRO A 118 5.21 19.63 14.58
N PRO A 119 4.74 20.88 14.46
CA PRO A 119 5.09 21.94 15.41
C PRO A 119 4.70 21.56 16.85
N GLU A 120 5.52 21.93 17.82
CA GLU A 120 5.30 21.62 19.25
C GLU A 120 3.90 22.05 19.74
N GLU A 121 3.44 23.23 19.30
CA GLU A 121 2.11 23.75 19.63
C GLU A 121 0.98 22.79 19.21
N LYS A 122 1.10 22.15 18.04
CA LYS A 122 0.10 21.19 17.56
C LYS A 122 0.11 19.91 18.39
N VAL A 123 1.30 19.46 18.79
CA VAL A 123 1.46 18.26 19.64
C VAL A 123 0.84 18.53 21.02
N LEU A 124 1.13 19.69 21.62
CA LEU A 124 0.57 20.07 22.93
C LEU A 124 -0.97 20.11 22.89
N ARG A 125 -1.55 20.75 21.88
CA ARG A 125 -3.01 20.79 21.69
C ARG A 125 -3.64 19.40 21.56
N LEU A 126 -2.98 18.48 20.86
CA LEU A 126 -3.44 17.11 20.75
C LEU A 126 -3.38 16.39 22.10
N THR A 127 -2.29 16.54 22.85
CA THR A 127 -2.14 15.95 24.20
C THR A 127 -3.20 16.46 25.16
N GLU A 128 -3.48 17.77 25.18
CA GLU A 128 -4.55 18.35 25.99
C GLU A 128 -5.92 17.79 25.62
N ALA A 129 -6.21 17.62 24.32
CA ALA A 129 -7.47 17.08 23.85
C ALA A 129 -7.68 15.60 24.24
N LEU A 130 -6.61 14.80 24.24
CA LEU A 130 -6.66 13.37 24.61
C LEU A 130 -6.74 13.13 26.13
N ASN A 131 -6.31 14.08 26.95
CA ASN A 131 -6.32 13.99 28.42
C ASN A 131 -7.59 14.57 29.07
N ARG A 132 -8.59 14.96 28.28
CA ARG A 132 -9.92 15.36 28.73
C ARG A 132 -10.84 14.16 28.81
#